data_AF-A0AAN3VWZ8-F1
#
_entry.id   AF-A0AAN3VWZ8-F1
#
_cell.length_a   1.000
_cell.length_b   1.000
_cell.length_c   1.000
_cell.angle_alpha   90.00
_cell.angle_beta   90.00
_cell.angle_gamma   90.00
#
_symmetry.space_group_name_H-M   'P 1'
#
loop_
_entity.id
_entity.type
_entity.pdbx_description
1 polymer ?
#
loop_
_entity_poly.entity_id
_entity_poly.type
_entity_poly.pdbx_seq_one_letter_code
_entity_poly.pdbx_strand_id
1 'polypeptide(L)'
;MVRKQKNPPLTNKPPHSIENQVVSVREEYEGILPHPRIIEGYEKNCPGAADRILSMVVEETKHRQKLEEREQENIHDCRKHVLKEEIKFNLRGQLYGFIILMTCLIFGFYLVIIGKNLGGYGTIVSSIILAVASVVYKKKHQNNDNEYIE
;
A
#
# COMPACT_ATOMS: atom_id res chain seq x y z
N MET A 1 -46.26 -12.11 13.86
CA MET A 1 -46.71 -13.28 14.67
C MET A 1 -46.00 -13.23 16.01
N VAL A 2 -46.80 -13.19 17.08
CA VAL A 2 -46.38 -13.08 18.48
C VAL A 2 -45.81 -14.42 18.95
N ARG A 3 -44.67 -14.40 19.67
CA ARG A 3 -44.33 -15.43 20.66
C ARG A 3 -43.79 -14.78 21.93
N LYS A 4 -44.66 -14.70 22.93
CA LYS A 4 -44.33 -14.52 24.37
C LYS A 4 -43.71 -15.81 24.90
N GLN A 5 -42.79 -15.68 25.86
CA GLN A 5 -42.58 -16.47 27.10
C GLN A 5 -41.08 -16.63 27.39
N LYS A 6 -40.55 -16.54 28.62
CA LYS A 6 -41.13 -16.49 29.97
C LYS A 6 -40.01 -16.01 30.90
N ASN A 7 -40.23 -15.00 31.73
CA ASN A 7 -39.27 -14.67 32.80
C ASN A 7 -39.35 -15.76 33.89
N PRO A 8 -38.22 -16.31 34.39
CA PRO A 8 -38.23 -17.19 35.54
C PRO A 8 -38.45 -16.41 36.86
N PRO A 9 -38.96 -17.06 37.91
CA PRO A 9 -39.57 -16.39 39.06
C PRO A 9 -38.53 -15.83 40.04
N LEU A 10 -38.92 -14.72 40.69
CA LEU A 10 -38.25 -14.14 41.85
C LEU A 10 -38.33 -15.13 43.03
N THR A 11 -37.26 -15.90 43.25
CA THR A 11 -37.10 -16.69 44.47
C THR A 11 -36.30 -15.87 45.48
N ASN A 12 -37.01 -15.47 46.54
CA ASN A 12 -36.47 -14.84 47.75
C ASN A 12 -35.27 -15.61 48.31
N LYS A 13 -34.15 -14.92 48.54
CA LYS A 13 -33.01 -15.40 49.33
C LYS A 13 -32.79 -14.45 50.53
N PRO A 14 -32.62 -14.95 51.76
CA PRO A 14 -32.50 -14.11 52.97
C PRO A 14 -31.19 -13.29 53.02
N PRO A 15 -31.12 -12.23 53.85
CA PRO A 15 -30.07 -11.23 53.79
C PRO A 15 -28.81 -11.62 54.58
N HIS A 16 -27.67 -11.07 54.15
CA HIS A 16 -26.34 -11.09 54.75
C HIS A 16 -25.51 -12.39 54.67
N SER A 17 -24.71 -12.48 53.60
CA SER A 17 -23.36 -13.04 53.66
C SER A 17 -22.43 -12.06 52.95
N ILE A 18 -21.49 -11.46 53.70
CA ILE A 18 -20.46 -10.57 53.16
C ILE A 18 -19.61 -11.41 52.20
N GLU A 19 -19.85 -11.24 50.91
CA GLU A 19 -19.02 -11.84 49.87
C GLU A 19 -17.74 -11.02 49.79
N ASN A 20 -16.67 -11.52 50.41
CA ASN A 20 -15.32 -11.00 50.16
C ASN A 20 -15.01 -11.26 48.69
N GLN A 21 -15.26 -10.26 47.82
CA GLN A 21 -14.75 -10.28 46.46
C GLN A 21 -13.22 -10.17 46.53
N VAL A 22 -12.56 -11.31 46.36
CA VAL A 22 -11.12 -11.35 46.10
C VAL A 22 -10.91 -10.77 44.69
N VAL A 23 -10.53 -9.50 44.62
CA VAL A 23 -10.14 -8.87 43.35
C VAL A 23 -8.77 -9.42 42.95
N SER A 24 -8.76 -10.30 41.97
CA SER A 24 -7.52 -10.78 41.33
C SER A 24 -7.01 -9.69 40.38
N VAL A 25 -5.91 -9.02 40.74
CA VAL A 25 -5.21 -8.09 39.85
C VAL A 25 -4.29 -8.93 38.95
N ARG A 26 -4.64 -9.02 37.67
CA ARG A 26 -3.83 -9.72 36.65
C ARG A 26 -3.04 -8.66 35.87
N GLU A 27 -1.73 -8.63 36.08
CA GLU A 27 -0.81 -7.81 35.29
C GLU A 27 -0.45 -8.60 34.02
N GLU A 28 -1.05 -8.23 32.89
CA GLU A 28 -0.65 -8.74 31.57
C GLU A 28 0.44 -7.82 31.02
N TYR A 29 1.62 -8.39 30.76
CA TYR A 29 2.73 -7.68 30.15
C TYR A 29 3.04 -8.30 28.81
N GLU A 30 2.99 -7.48 27.75
CA GLU A 30 3.41 -7.85 26.41
C GLU A 30 4.68 -7.09 26.06
N GLY A 31 5.76 -7.83 25.83
CA GLY A 31 7.05 -7.29 25.47
C GLY A 31 8.11 -8.37 25.44
N ILE A 32 9.22 -8.11 24.76
CA ILE A 32 10.36 -9.04 24.65
C ILE A 32 11.11 -9.14 26.00
N LEU A 33 10.98 -8.12 26.85
CA LEU A 33 11.54 -8.11 28.21
C LEU A 33 10.52 -8.60 29.23
N PRO A 34 10.90 -9.46 30.19
CA PRO A 34 10.01 -9.84 31.28
C PRO A 34 9.73 -8.64 32.21
N HIS A 35 8.64 -8.71 32.97
CA HIS A 35 8.25 -7.65 33.90
C HIS A 35 9.44 -7.26 34.83
N PRO A 36 9.68 -5.97 35.11
CA PRO A 36 10.85 -5.53 35.89
C PRO A 36 11.00 -6.23 37.24
N ARG A 37 9.88 -6.54 37.90
CA ARG A 37 9.85 -7.31 39.16
C ARG A 37 10.41 -8.73 39.04
N ILE A 38 10.26 -9.35 37.87
CA ILE A 38 10.78 -10.68 37.57
C ILE A 38 12.28 -10.59 37.26
N ILE A 39 12.71 -9.55 36.52
CA ILE A 39 14.13 -9.27 36.24
C ILE A 39 14.91 -9.07 37.54
N GLU A 40 14.34 -8.30 38.49
CA GLU A 40 14.93 -8.09 39.80
C GLU A 40 15.05 -9.41 40.59
N GLY A 41 14.09 -10.32 40.43
CA GLY A 41 14.15 -11.67 41.00
C GLY A 41 15.26 -12.52 40.39
N TYR A 42 15.49 -12.41 39.08
CA TYR A 42 16.61 -13.10 38.40
C TYR A 42 17.96 -12.58 38.87
N GLU A 43 18.12 -11.28 39.04
CA GLU A 43 19.37 -10.67 39.53
C GLU A 43 19.66 -11.06 41.00
N LYS A 44 18.62 -11.11 41.85
CA LYS A 44 18.75 -11.55 43.24
C LYS A 44 19.12 -13.04 43.37
N ASN A 45 18.63 -13.88 42.47
CA ASN A 45 18.89 -15.32 42.48
C ASN A 45 20.22 -15.68 41.80
N CYS A 46 20.61 -14.94 40.76
CA CYS A 46 21.83 -15.13 40.00
C CYS A 46 22.35 -13.76 39.53
N PRO A 47 23.35 -13.18 40.22
CA PRO A 47 23.87 -11.86 39.85
C PRO A 47 24.46 -11.88 38.44
N GLY A 48 24.11 -10.90 37.62
CA GLY A 48 24.47 -10.81 36.19
C GLY A 48 23.49 -11.49 35.23
N ALA A 49 22.44 -12.16 35.73
CA ALA A 49 21.42 -12.76 34.87
C ALA A 49 20.59 -11.70 34.14
N ALA A 50 20.30 -10.57 34.78
CA ALA A 50 19.52 -9.49 34.15
C ALA A 50 20.26 -8.89 32.95
N ASP A 51 21.57 -8.66 33.08
CA ASP A 51 22.41 -8.11 32.01
C ASP A 51 22.50 -9.07 30.81
N ARG A 52 22.66 -10.38 31.08
CA ARG A 52 22.68 -11.41 30.02
C ARG A 52 21.36 -11.52 29.27
N ILE A 53 20.22 -11.38 29.95
CA ILE A 53 18.90 -11.37 29.31
C ILE A 53 18.76 -10.12 28.44
N LEU A 54 19.14 -8.95 28.98
CA LEU A 54 19.08 -7.70 28.24
C LEU A 54 19.97 -7.74 26.99
N SER A 55 21.20 -8.26 27.10
CA SER A 55 22.11 -8.39 25.97
C SER A 55 21.55 -9.32 24.88
N MET A 56 20.92 -10.43 25.28
CA MET A 56 20.28 -11.36 24.35
C MET A 56 19.11 -10.72 23.61
N VAL A 57 18.27 -9.95 24.31
CA VAL A 57 17.15 -9.22 23.71
C VAL A 57 17.63 -8.13 22.76
N VAL A 58 18.70 -7.41 23.11
CA VAL A 58 19.33 -6.41 22.22
C VAL A 58 19.90 -7.06 20.96
N GLU A 59 20.46 -8.27 21.06
CA GLU A 59 20.95 -9.00 19.90
C GLU A 59 19.81 -9.49 19.00
N GLU A 60 18.74 -10.04 19.58
CA GLU A 60 17.56 -10.49 18.82
C GLU A 60 16.87 -9.34 18.10
N THR A 61 16.70 -8.19 18.76
CA THR A 61 16.09 -6.99 18.16
C THR A 61 16.94 -6.45 17.02
N LYS A 62 18.28 -6.40 17.16
CA LYS A 62 19.19 -6.04 16.06
C LYS A 62 19.12 -7.04 14.91
N HIS A 63 18.96 -8.33 15.19
CA HIS A 63 18.80 -9.35 14.15
C HIS A 63 17.50 -9.13 13.37
N ARG A 64 16.38 -8.92 14.07
CA ARG A 64 15.08 -8.62 13.44
C ARG A 64 15.13 -7.34 12.60
N GLN A 65 15.70 -6.26 13.11
CA GLN A 65 15.89 -5.01 12.36
C GLN A 65 16.70 -5.24 11.08
N LYS A 66 17.79 -6.01 11.13
CA LYS A 66 18.57 -6.35 9.93
C LYS A 66 17.79 -7.17 8.91
N LEU A 67 16.86 -8.03 9.34
CA LEU A 67 15.98 -8.76 8.43
C LEU A 67 14.98 -7.80 7.78
N GLU A 68 14.35 -6.93 8.57
CA GLU A 68 13.41 -5.91 8.08
C GLU A 68 14.08 -4.95 7.08
N GLU A 69 15.30 -4.50 7.36
CA GLU A 69 16.08 -3.65 6.46
C GLU A 69 16.34 -4.33 5.11
N ARG A 70 16.73 -5.62 5.12
CA ARG A 70 16.96 -6.39 3.89
C ARG A 70 15.68 -6.62 3.09
N GLU A 71 14.57 -6.89 3.79
CA GLU A 71 13.27 -7.03 3.14
C GLU A 71 12.84 -5.71 2.49
N GLN A 72 13.01 -4.58 3.18
CA GLN A 72 12.74 -3.25 2.63
C GLN A 72 13.65 -2.90 1.45
N GLU A 73 14.93 -3.28 1.51
CA GLU A 73 15.89 -3.07 0.42
C GLU A 73 15.45 -3.82 -0.86
N ASN A 74 15.09 -5.10 -0.72
CA ASN A 74 14.57 -5.90 -1.83
C ASN A 74 13.31 -5.29 -2.46
N ILE A 75 12.38 -4.79 -1.64
CA ILE A 75 11.15 -4.14 -2.10
C ILE A 75 11.47 -2.82 -2.83
N HIS A 76 12.37 -2.00 -2.27
CA HIS A 76 12.78 -0.74 -2.87
C HIS A 76 13.48 -0.92 -4.21
N ASP A 77 14.33 -1.93 -4.34
CA ASP A 77 15.03 -2.17 -5.59
C ASP A 77 14.07 -2.64 -6.67
N CYS A 78 13.15 -3.55 -6.36
CA CYS A 78 12.10 -3.96 -7.29
C CYS A 78 11.30 -2.75 -7.82
N ARG A 79 10.85 -1.85 -6.93
CA ARG A 79 10.12 -0.63 -7.33
C ARG A 79 10.97 0.28 -8.21
N LYS A 80 12.25 0.49 -7.88
CA LYS A 80 13.17 1.30 -8.69
C LYS A 80 13.38 0.71 -10.08
N HIS A 81 13.45 -0.62 -10.20
CA HIS A 81 13.60 -1.30 -11.48
C HIS A 81 12.40 -1.06 -12.39
N VAL A 82 11.17 -1.26 -11.88
CA VAL A 82 9.93 -1.03 -12.64
C VAL A 82 9.84 0.42 -13.12
N LEU A 83 10.06 1.40 -12.23
CA LEU A 83 9.99 2.83 -12.59
C LEU A 83 11.02 3.22 -13.66
N LYS A 84 12.23 2.66 -13.61
CA LYS A 84 13.28 2.95 -14.61
C LYS A 84 12.91 2.42 -15.99
N GLU A 85 12.20 1.30 -16.06
CA GLU A 85 11.75 0.72 -17.33
C GLU A 85 10.62 1.56 -17.94
N GLU A 86 9.65 1.97 -17.13
CA GLU A 86 8.54 2.83 -17.57
C GLU A 86 9.04 4.18 -18.12
N ILE A 87 9.99 4.82 -17.45
CA ILE A 87 10.56 6.11 -17.89
C ILE A 87 11.26 5.95 -19.25
N LYS A 88 12.05 4.88 -19.42
CA LYS A 88 12.76 4.62 -20.69
C LYS A 88 11.78 4.33 -21.82
N PHE A 89 10.71 3.59 -21.56
CA PHE A 89 9.68 3.31 -22.54
C PHE A 89 8.94 4.59 -22.95
N ASN A 90 8.56 5.42 -21.99
CA ASN A 90 7.86 6.68 -22.25
C ASN A 90 8.72 7.67 -23.04
N LEU A 91 10.02 7.77 -22.71
CA LEU A 91 10.97 8.62 -23.45
C LEU A 91 11.14 8.17 -24.91
N ARG A 92 11.26 6.85 -25.13
CA ARG A 92 11.34 6.28 -26.50
C ARG A 92 10.04 6.51 -27.26
N GLY A 93 8.88 6.30 -26.61
CA GLY A 93 7.57 6.57 -27.19
C GLY A 93 7.40 8.04 -27.61
N GLN A 94 7.82 8.98 -26.76
CA GLN A 94 7.79 10.40 -27.07
C GLN A 94 8.72 10.78 -28.23
N LEU A 95 9.91 10.18 -28.30
CA LEU A 95 10.84 10.40 -29.42
C LEU A 95 10.26 9.88 -30.75
N TYR A 96 9.69 8.67 -30.78
CA TYR A 96 9.04 8.16 -31.99
C TYR A 96 7.81 8.98 -32.37
N GLY A 97 7.02 9.42 -31.40
CA GLY A 97 5.90 10.33 -31.63
C GLY A 97 6.34 11.66 -32.25
N PHE A 98 7.44 12.24 -31.75
CA PHE A 98 8.03 13.45 -32.30
C PHE A 98 8.53 13.26 -33.75
N ILE A 99 9.20 12.15 -34.04
CA ILE A 99 9.67 11.82 -35.40
C ILE A 99 8.48 11.68 -36.35
N ILE A 100 7.43 10.94 -35.96
CA ILE A 100 6.23 10.76 -36.78
C ILE A 100 5.52 12.09 -37.03
N LEU A 101 5.41 12.95 -36.00
CA LEU A 101 4.82 14.27 -36.16
C LEU A 101 5.61 15.13 -37.16
N MET A 102 6.94 15.14 -37.03
CA MET A 102 7.81 15.89 -37.92
C MET A 102 7.73 15.39 -39.37
N THR A 103 7.72 14.07 -39.59
CA THR A 103 7.55 13.52 -40.94
C THR A 103 6.17 13.84 -41.51
N CYS A 104 5.10 13.74 -40.72
CA CYS A 104 3.75 14.16 -41.14
C CYS A 104 3.69 15.63 -41.53
N LEU A 105 4.37 16.52 -40.79
CA LEU A 105 4.43 17.95 -41.12
C LEU A 105 5.17 18.20 -42.45
N ILE A 106 6.32 17.57 -42.65
CA ILE A 106 7.12 17.71 -43.88
C ILE A 106 6.36 17.14 -45.09
N PHE A 107 5.79 15.94 -44.96
CA PHE A 107 4.99 15.32 -46.02
C PHE A 107 3.72 16.12 -46.31
N GLY A 108 3.05 16.64 -45.28
CA GLY A 108 1.86 17.49 -45.42
C GLY A 108 2.19 18.77 -46.18
N PHE A 109 3.28 19.44 -45.82
CA PHE A 109 3.74 20.64 -46.52
C PHE A 109 4.13 20.36 -47.98
N TYR A 110 4.84 19.25 -48.22
CA TYR A 110 5.20 18.82 -49.58
C TYR A 110 3.96 18.51 -50.44
N LEU A 111 2.93 17.91 -49.86
CA LEU A 111 1.65 17.64 -50.55
C LEU A 111 0.90 18.92 -50.93
N VAL A 112 0.96 19.96 -50.10
CA VAL A 112 0.31 21.26 -50.37
C VAL A 112 0.95 21.94 -51.58
N ILE A 113 2.27 21.86 -51.74
CA ILE A 113 3.00 22.42 -52.88
C ILE A 113 2.60 21.73 -54.20
N ILE A 114 2.27 20.44 -54.17
CA ILE A 114 1.83 19.67 -55.35
C ILE A 114 0.42 20.04 -55.81
N GLY A 115 -0.31 20.88 -55.05
CA GLY A 115 -1.54 21.52 -55.54
C GLY A 115 -2.74 20.59 -55.71
N LYS A 116 -2.76 19.44 -55.03
CA LYS A 116 -3.94 18.55 -55.01
C LYS A 116 -5.07 19.17 -54.18
N ASN A 117 -6.30 19.10 -54.70
CA ASN A 117 -7.55 19.64 -54.14
C ASN A 117 -7.60 19.61 -52.60
N LEU A 118 -7.78 20.80 -51.98
CA LEU A 118 -7.87 20.98 -50.52
C LEU A 118 -8.92 20.06 -49.86
N GLY A 119 -9.99 19.70 -50.59
CA GLY A 119 -11.08 18.86 -50.08
C GLY A 119 -10.67 17.43 -49.72
N GLY A 120 -9.74 16.82 -50.48
CA GLY A 120 -9.27 15.45 -50.21
C GLY A 120 -8.24 15.40 -49.07
N TYR A 121 -7.50 16.49 -48.84
CA TYR A 121 -6.57 16.59 -47.72
C TYR A 121 -7.30 16.76 -46.40
N GLY A 122 -8.34 17.60 -46.37
CA GLY A 122 -9.13 17.86 -45.17
C GLY A 122 -9.78 16.60 -44.57
N THR A 123 -10.24 15.67 -45.40
CA THR A 123 -10.86 14.41 -44.95
C THR A 123 -9.85 13.43 -44.36
N ILE A 124 -8.68 13.28 -44.99
CA ILE A 124 -7.60 12.41 -44.48
C ILE A 124 -7.09 12.96 -43.14
N VAL A 125 -6.81 14.26 -43.05
CA VAL A 125 -6.34 14.88 -41.81
C VAL A 125 -7.40 14.77 -40.70
N SER A 126 -8.68 15.00 -40.98
CA SER A 126 -9.72 14.92 -39.94
C SER A 126 -9.89 13.50 -39.41
N SER A 127 -9.80 12.47 -40.27
CA SER A 127 -9.87 11.07 -39.85
C SER A 127 -8.74 10.66 -38.91
N ILE A 128 -7.51 11.14 -39.18
CA ILE A 128 -6.35 10.87 -38.32
C ILE A 128 -6.51 11.58 -36.98
N ILE A 129 -6.93 12.86 -36.99
CA ILE A 129 -7.19 13.62 -35.76
C ILE A 129 -8.24 12.93 -34.90
N LEU A 130 -9.34 12.46 -35.51
CA LEU A 130 -10.41 11.77 -34.80
C LEU A 130 -9.94 10.44 -34.18
N ALA A 131 -9.12 9.67 -34.89
CA ALA A 131 -8.55 8.43 -34.37
C ALA A 131 -7.63 8.69 -33.16
N VAL A 132 -6.75 9.68 -33.26
CA VAL A 132 -5.87 10.08 -32.13
C VAL A 132 -6.70 10.60 -30.95
N ALA A 133 -7.70 11.45 -31.20
CA ALA A 133 -8.59 11.97 -30.17
C ALA A 133 -9.34 10.84 -29.43
N SER A 134 -9.80 9.81 -30.15
CA SER A 134 -10.45 8.64 -29.55
C SER A 134 -9.53 7.88 -28.60
N VAL A 135 -8.26 7.66 -28.98
CA VAL A 135 -7.28 6.98 -28.10
C VAL A 135 -6.98 7.81 -26.85
N VAL A 136 -6.81 9.13 -26.99
CA VAL A 136 -6.56 10.03 -25.86
C VAL A 136 -7.77 10.09 -24.92
N TYR A 137 -8.99 10.17 -25.47
CA TYR A 137 -10.22 10.19 -24.70
C TYR A 137 -10.41 8.88 -23.90
N LYS A 138 -10.15 7.73 -24.53
CA LYS A 138 -10.23 6.42 -23.87
C LYS A 138 -9.22 6.31 -22.72
N LYS A 139 -7.96 6.76 -22.92
CA LYS A 139 -6.94 6.76 -21.87
C LYS A 139 -7.32 7.64 -20.68
N LYS A 140 -7.94 8.81 -20.95
CA LYS A 140 -8.43 9.70 -19.88
C LYS A 140 -9.58 9.08 -19.10
N HIS A 141 -10.53 8.45 -19.78
CA HIS A 141 -11.67 7.79 -19.12
C HIS A 141 -11.21 6.64 -18.21
N GLN A 142 -10.31 5.79 -18.71
CA GLN A 142 -9.79 4.64 -17.94
C GLN A 142 -9.01 5.07 -16.69
N ASN A 143 -8.36 6.23 -16.71
CA ASN A 143 -7.66 6.77 -15.55
C ASN A 143 -8.63 7.29 -14.48
N ASN A 144 -9.73 7.91 -14.91
CA ASN A 144 -10.80 8.36 -14.00
C ASN A 144 -11.50 7.16 -13.34
N ASP A 145 -11.78 6.09 -14.10
CA ASP A 145 -12.47 4.90 -13.57
C ASP A 145 -11.65 4.20 -12.47
N ASN A 146 -10.32 4.17 -12.58
CA ASN A 146 -9.45 3.63 -11.55
C ASN A 146 -9.40 4.50 -10.28
N GLU A 147 -9.54 5.82 -10.41
CA GLU A 147 -9.57 6.77 -9.28
C GLU A 147 -10.88 6.68 -8.46
N TYR A 148 -11.95 6.14 -9.04
CA TYR A 148 -13.22 5.89 -8.33
C TYR A 148 -13.33 4.50 -7.70
N ILE A 149 -12.35 3.62 -7.93
CA ILE A 149 -12.34 2.22 -7.42
C ILE A 149 -11.37 2.03 -6.24
N GLU A 150 -10.42 2.95 -6.01
CA GLU A 150 -9.64 3.06 -4.75
C GLU A 150 -10.36 3.92 -3.70
#